data_AF-A0A0D3FVE5-F1
#
_entry.id   AF-A0A0D3FVE5-F1
#
_cell.length_a   1.000
_cell.length_b   1.000
_cell.length_c   1.000
_cell.angle_alpha   90.00
_cell.angle_beta   90.00
_cell.angle_gamma   90.00
#
_symmetry.space_group_name_H-M   'P 1'
#
loop_
_entity.id
_entity.type
_entity.pdbx_description
1 polymer ?
#
loop_
_entity_poly.entity_id
_entity_poly.type
_entity_poly.pdbx_seq_one_letter_code
_entity_poly.pdbx_strand_id
1 'polypeptide(L)'
;MGTDIAGDGEPSSPPPLPVPDGLDDNGFPLPSSPTAAAAATSFADDFYRSGTDWSSLLAAPSPPPPSSEESGKNKPGGSLVQRSLFQAWGIDRRPRREEEGGAGAGPSSAPSGSWPGRKRRRGGEVEAAADRKPLACPFYKKIPGTPFTVDAFRYGEVEGCNAYFLSHFHHDHYGGLTKKWCHGPIYCTALTARLVKMCLSVNPEYICPLELDKEYVIEGVSVTLLEANHCPGAALIHFRLGDGKTYLHTGDFRASKSMQLHPLLQRGQINLLYLDTTYCNPKYKFPPKEDVIDFAVRTAKRYLQKEPKTLIVVGAYSIGKENVYLAISKALQVPIYTDASRRRILHSFGWLDLSKMICSDSQSSSLHVLPLSSLQHEKYLETLKQRFLAVLAFRPTGWTFSEATGNQLDLIKPSSRGKITIYGVPYSEHSSFSELREFVMFLRPQKVIPTVNVGNAASRDKMQAHFREWLKGL
;
A
#
# COMPACT_ATOMS: atom_id res chain seq x y z
N MET A 1 -21.39 -46.53 64.86
CA MET A 1 -20.58 -45.69 63.94
C MET A 1 -21.52 -45.12 62.90
N GLY A 2 -21.46 -43.80 62.67
CA GLY A 2 -22.27 -43.09 61.68
C GLY A 2 -23.27 -42.12 62.30
N THR A 3 -22.83 -40.89 62.50
CA THR A 3 -23.64 -39.69 62.80
C THR A 3 -24.22 -39.12 61.51
N ASP A 4 -25.50 -38.77 61.48
CA ASP A 4 -26.05 -37.91 60.44
C ASP A 4 -26.80 -36.71 61.02
N ILE A 5 -26.63 -35.61 60.31
CA ILE A 5 -26.73 -34.22 60.72
C ILE A 5 -28.04 -33.63 60.21
N ALA A 6 -28.79 -33.01 61.12
CA ALA A 6 -29.90 -32.10 60.82
C ALA A 6 -29.34 -30.69 60.53
N GLY A 7 -29.94 -30.00 59.56
CA GLY A 7 -29.51 -28.67 59.11
C GLY A 7 -29.95 -27.52 60.02
N ASP A 8 -29.48 -26.32 59.67
CA ASP A 8 -30.16 -25.04 59.89
C ASP A 8 -29.48 -23.90 59.10
N GLY A 9 -30.32 -23.11 58.41
CA GLY A 9 -30.26 -21.65 58.31
C GLY A 9 -29.09 -20.93 57.62
N GLU A 10 -29.30 -20.50 56.37
CA GLU A 10 -28.51 -19.41 55.73
C GLU A 10 -28.75 -18.03 56.38
N PRO A 11 -27.73 -17.14 56.44
CA PRO A 11 -27.92 -15.72 56.59
C PRO A 11 -27.96 -14.99 55.23
N SER A 12 -28.95 -14.10 55.09
CA SER A 12 -29.21 -13.24 53.93
C SER A 12 -28.09 -12.22 53.62
N SER A 13 -27.68 -12.13 52.36
CA SER A 13 -26.75 -11.12 51.81
C SER A 13 -27.36 -9.73 51.69
N PRO A 14 -26.57 -8.63 51.83
CA PRO A 14 -27.07 -7.25 51.70
C PRO A 14 -27.27 -6.85 50.23
N PRO A 15 -28.10 -5.83 49.93
CA PRO A 15 -28.39 -5.40 48.56
C PRO A 15 -27.21 -4.62 47.94
N PRO A 16 -27.06 -4.62 46.60
CA PRO A 16 -25.99 -3.90 45.93
C PRO A 16 -26.25 -2.38 45.91
N LEU A 17 -25.15 -1.62 45.96
CA LEU A 17 -25.12 -0.15 45.87
C LEU A 17 -25.52 0.35 44.47
N PRO A 18 -26.06 1.57 44.32
CA PRO A 18 -26.51 2.09 43.03
C PRO A 18 -25.34 2.46 42.12
N VAL A 19 -25.47 2.13 40.84
CA VAL A 19 -24.52 2.45 39.76
C VAL A 19 -24.74 3.92 39.32
N PRO A 20 -23.69 4.71 39.02
CA PRO A 20 -23.86 6.08 38.55
C PRO A 20 -24.48 6.10 37.14
N ASP A 21 -25.51 6.91 36.92
CA ASP A 21 -26.15 7.09 35.63
C ASP A 21 -25.17 7.57 34.55
N GLY A 22 -25.13 6.88 33.39
CA GLY A 22 -24.47 7.36 32.17
C GLY A 22 -23.48 6.41 31.47
N LEU A 23 -23.29 5.17 31.96
CA LEU A 23 -22.43 4.15 31.36
C LEU A 23 -23.25 2.88 31.05
N ASP A 24 -22.88 2.15 29.99
CA ASP A 24 -23.43 0.81 29.71
C ASP A 24 -22.76 -0.29 30.56
N ASP A 25 -23.27 -1.52 30.49
CA ASP A 25 -22.77 -2.69 31.24
C ASP A 25 -21.31 -3.08 30.92
N ASN A 26 -20.67 -2.42 29.94
CA ASN A 26 -19.27 -2.57 29.58
C ASN A 26 -18.41 -1.35 29.96
N GLY A 27 -18.98 -0.36 30.67
CA GLY A 27 -18.28 0.84 31.13
C GLY A 27 -18.10 1.92 30.06
N PHE A 28 -18.88 1.91 28.98
CA PHE A 28 -18.83 2.93 27.92
C PHE A 28 -19.94 3.98 28.05
N PRO A 29 -19.66 5.27 27.76
CA PRO A 29 -20.67 6.32 27.81
C PRO A 29 -21.79 6.11 26.78
N LEU A 30 -23.05 6.17 27.23
CA LEU A 30 -24.22 6.08 26.35
C LEU A 30 -24.33 7.34 25.45
N PRO A 31 -24.55 7.21 24.13
CA PRO A 31 -24.65 8.35 23.23
C PRO A 31 -25.97 9.10 23.43
N SER A 32 -25.90 10.40 23.70
CA SER A 32 -27.05 11.31 23.74
C SER A 32 -27.60 11.59 22.33
N SER A 33 -28.90 11.43 22.16
CA SER A 33 -29.69 11.69 20.93
C SER A 33 -29.67 13.17 20.47
N PRO A 34 -30.03 13.47 19.20
CA PRO A 34 -29.32 14.46 18.39
C PRO A 34 -30.04 15.81 18.23
N THR A 35 -29.28 16.89 18.05
CA THR A 35 -29.76 18.12 17.40
C THR A 35 -28.73 18.66 16.39
N ALA A 36 -29.28 19.18 15.29
CA ALA A 36 -28.67 19.93 14.19
C ALA A 36 -27.70 19.19 13.24
N ALA A 37 -28.22 18.91 12.05
CA ALA A 37 -27.54 18.35 10.91
C ALA A 37 -26.42 19.28 10.38
N ALA A 38 -25.17 18.82 10.48
CA ALA A 38 -24.10 19.18 9.57
C ALA A 38 -23.82 17.96 8.69
N ALA A 39 -23.79 18.16 7.37
CA ALA A 39 -23.61 17.09 6.38
C ALA A 39 -22.30 16.31 6.67
N ALA A 40 -22.43 15.11 7.24
CA ALA A 40 -21.32 14.21 7.45
C ALA A 40 -20.88 13.64 6.09
N THR A 41 -19.76 14.13 5.56
CA THR A 41 -19.05 13.47 4.47
C THR A 41 -18.55 12.11 4.98
N SER A 42 -18.70 11.07 4.16
CA SER A 42 -18.33 9.72 4.60
C SER A 42 -16.80 9.63 4.70
N PHE A 43 -16.28 8.87 5.67
CA PHE A 43 -14.84 8.63 5.81
C PHE A 43 -14.16 8.15 4.51
N ALA A 44 -14.90 7.43 3.65
CA ALA A 44 -14.44 7.05 2.33
C ALA A 44 -14.16 8.29 1.43
N ASP A 45 -14.98 9.33 1.50
CA ASP A 45 -14.80 10.57 0.73
C ASP A 45 -13.56 11.35 1.19
N ASP A 46 -13.26 11.37 2.49
CA ASP A 46 -12.06 12.03 3.03
C ASP A 46 -10.79 11.26 2.68
N PHE A 47 -10.84 9.93 2.68
CA PHE A 47 -9.72 9.08 2.28
C PHE A 47 -9.34 9.32 0.81
N TYR A 48 -10.32 9.44 -0.11
CA TYR A 48 -10.04 9.76 -1.51
C TYR A 48 -9.66 11.23 -1.76
N ARG A 49 -9.99 12.16 -0.86
CA ARG A 49 -9.58 13.59 -0.92
C ARG A 49 -8.17 13.85 -0.37
N SER A 50 -7.71 13.04 0.58
CA SER A 50 -6.41 13.21 1.26
C SER A 50 -5.16 13.04 0.37
N GLY A 51 -5.34 12.72 -0.92
CA GLY A 51 -4.27 12.78 -1.91
C GLY A 51 -3.77 14.20 -2.24
N THR A 52 -4.53 15.25 -1.90
CA THR A 52 -4.18 16.64 -2.26
C THR A 52 -4.75 17.74 -1.35
N ASP A 53 -5.57 17.44 -0.34
CA ASP A 53 -6.19 18.48 0.49
C ASP A 53 -5.29 18.92 1.67
N TRP A 54 -4.92 20.20 1.68
CA TRP A 54 -4.07 20.86 2.68
C TRP A 54 -4.88 21.65 3.72
N SER A 55 -6.21 21.60 3.66
CA SER A 55 -7.12 22.38 4.53
C SER A 55 -6.90 22.16 6.02
N SER A 56 -6.50 20.94 6.42
CA SER A 56 -6.17 20.59 7.81
C SER A 56 -4.86 21.19 8.35
N LEU A 57 -4.05 21.84 7.49
CA LEU A 57 -2.76 22.44 7.82
C LEU A 57 -2.78 23.97 7.83
N LEU A 58 -3.92 24.58 7.50
CA LEU A 58 -4.11 26.02 7.60
C LEU A 58 -4.68 26.34 8.99
N ALA A 59 -3.98 27.19 9.75
CA ALA A 59 -4.50 27.71 11.01
C ALA A 59 -5.88 28.36 10.78
N ALA A 60 -6.85 28.08 11.65
CA ALA A 60 -8.17 28.68 11.57
C ALA A 60 -8.03 30.22 11.58
N PRO A 61 -8.66 30.95 10.65
CA PRO A 61 -8.62 32.40 10.68
C PRO A 61 -9.39 32.92 11.90
N SER A 62 -8.79 33.86 12.64
CA SER A 62 -9.48 34.67 13.65
C SER A 62 -10.62 35.50 13.02
N PRO A 63 -11.74 35.73 13.71
CA PRO A 63 -12.89 36.41 13.14
C PRO A 63 -12.58 37.88 12.78
N PRO A 64 -13.03 38.40 11.63
CA PRO A 64 -12.83 39.79 11.24
C PRO A 64 -13.88 40.73 11.88
N PRO A 65 -13.58 42.04 11.99
CA PRO A 65 -14.56 43.06 12.41
C PRO A 65 -15.56 43.37 11.27
N PRO A 66 -16.68 44.07 11.54
CA PRO A 66 -17.79 44.17 10.60
C PRO A 66 -17.61 45.27 9.52
N SER A 67 -18.34 45.06 8.41
CA SER A 67 -18.55 45.91 7.22
C SER A 67 -17.38 45.96 6.22
N SER A 68 -17.57 45.92 4.89
CA SER A 68 -18.71 46.27 4.04
C SER A 68 -18.80 45.37 2.78
N GLU A 69 -19.98 45.34 2.18
CA GLU A 69 -20.36 44.57 0.99
C GLU A 69 -19.48 44.85 -0.25
N GLU A 70 -19.08 43.79 -0.96
CA GLU A 70 -19.07 43.83 -2.43
C GLU A 70 -19.10 42.41 -3.04
N SER A 71 -19.77 42.33 -4.20
CA SER A 71 -20.33 41.13 -4.80
C SER A 71 -19.39 40.45 -5.81
N GLY A 72 -19.40 39.10 -5.86
CA GLY A 72 -18.67 38.35 -6.89
C GLY A 72 -18.86 36.84 -6.81
N LYS A 73 -19.83 36.31 -7.57
CA LYS A 73 -20.06 34.86 -7.74
C LYS A 73 -18.96 34.25 -8.63
N ASN A 74 -18.19 33.29 -8.10
CA ASN A 74 -17.41 32.34 -8.92
C ASN A 74 -17.63 30.90 -8.42
N LYS A 75 -18.16 30.05 -9.30
CA LYS A 75 -18.29 28.59 -9.12
C LYS A 75 -16.98 27.90 -9.53
N PRO A 76 -16.47 26.89 -8.79
CA PRO A 76 -15.50 25.95 -9.33
C PRO A 76 -16.19 24.60 -9.66
N GLY A 77 -15.87 24.03 -10.81
CA GLY A 77 -16.42 22.74 -11.23
C GLY A 77 -15.77 22.23 -12.51
N GLY A 78 -14.50 21.81 -12.42
CA GLY A 78 -13.80 21.09 -13.48
C GLY A 78 -13.37 19.72 -12.98
N SER A 79 -13.88 18.66 -13.61
CA SER A 79 -13.57 17.26 -13.34
C SER A 79 -12.06 16.97 -13.49
N LEU A 80 -11.46 16.38 -12.46
CA LEU A 80 -10.07 15.91 -12.46
C LEU A 80 -10.02 14.47 -12.96
N VAL A 81 -9.46 14.29 -14.16
CA VAL A 81 -9.11 12.98 -14.73
C VAL A 81 -7.86 12.45 -14.03
N GLN A 82 -7.98 11.30 -13.39
CA GLN A 82 -6.89 10.60 -12.71
C GLN A 82 -5.91 9.99 -13.74
N ARG A 83 -4.63 10.37 -13.66
CA ARG A 83 -3.55 9.78 -14.47
C ARG A 83 -3.14 8.42 -13.91
N SER A 84 -2.85 7.45 -14.78
CA SER A 84 -2.41 6.12 -14.39
C SER A 84 -0.95 6.13 -13.89
N LEU A 85 -0.60 5.19 -13.00
CA LEU A 85 0.75 5.03 -12.42
C LEU A 85 1.89 4.97 -13.46
N PHE A 86 1.61 4.50 -14.68
CA PHE A 86 2.59 4.48 -15.78
C PHE A 86 2.99 5.88 -16.27
N GLN A 87 2.08 6.86 -16.20
CA GLN A 87 2.37 8.25 -16.57
C GLN A 87 3.18 8.99 -15.48
N ALA A 88 3.08 8.57 -14.22
CA ALA A 88 3.88 9.09 -13.12
C ALA A 88 5.34 8.58 -13.14
N TRP A 89 5.63 7.54 -13.94
CA TRP A 89 6.95 6.89 -14.04
C TRP A 89 7.77 7.30 -15.27
N GLY A 90 7.34 8.31 -16.04
CA GLY A 90 8.16 8.89 -17.11
C GLY A 90 8.53 7.95 -18.25
N ILE A 91 7.77 6.86 -18.46
CA ILE A 91 7.92 6.00 -19.64
C ILE A 91 7.15 6.67 -20.80
N ASP A 92 7.73 7.73 -21.35
CA ASP A 92 7.28 8.25 -22.64
C ASP A 92 7.79 7.34 -23.75
N ARG A 93 6.88 6.62 -24.41
CA ARG A 93 7.14 6.08 -25.74
C ARG A 93 7.33 7.27 -26.68
N ARG A 94 8.58 7.66 -26.93
CA ARG A 94 8.88 8.53 -28.07
C ARG A 94 8.55 7.79 -29.36
N PRO A 95 7.78 8.38 -30.29
CA PRO A 95 7.76 7.91 -31.66
C PRO A 95 9.15 8.07 -32.26
N ARG A 96 9.60 7.03 -32.94
CA ARG A 96 10.88 6.93 -33.66
C ARG A 96 10.98 8.07 -34.68
N ARG A 97 12.02 8.90 -34.59
CA ARG A 97 12.49 9.72 -35.71
C ARG A 97 13.34 8.81 -36.59
N GLU A 98 12.95 8.67 -37.85
CA GLU A 98 13.85 8.24 -38.92
C GLU A 98 14.62 9.48 -39.37
N GLU A 99 15.95 9.42 -39.27
CA GLU A 99 16.85 10.28 -40.03
C GLU A 99 17.33 9.47 -41.23
N GLU A 100 17.17 10.02 -42.42
CA GLU A 100 18.16 9.90 -43.49
C GLU A 100 18.03 11.15 -44.38
N GLY A 101 19.08 11.95 -44.41
CA GLY A 101 19.28 13.00 -45.40
C GLY A 101 20.16 12.48 -46.54
N GLY A 102 19.84 12.86 -47.78
CA GLY A 102 20.70 12.59 -48.92
C GLY A 102 20.07 12.88 -50.29
N ALA A 103 20.24 14.12 -50.76
CA ALA A 103 20.43 14.57 -52.14
C ALA A 103 19.40 14.28 -53.27
N GLY A 104 18.87 15.37 -53.86
CA GLY A 104 19.05 15.63 -55.31
C GLY A 104 17.90 15.35 -56.29
N ALA A 105 17.47 16.43 -56.97
CA ALA A 105 16.79 16.52 -58.28
C ALA A 105 15.24 16.34 -58.37
N GLY A 106 14.56 17.39 -58.89
CA GLY A 106 13.12 17.42 -59.26
C GLY A 106 12.84 16.89 -60.69
N PRO A 107 11.77 17.34 -61.42
CA PRO A 107 10.69 18.27 -61.08
C PRO A 107 9.26 17.80 -61.51
N SER A 108 8.26 18.71 -61.40
CA SER A 108 6.89 18.74 -61.99
C SER A 108 5.79 17.92 -61.28
N SER A 109 4.52 18.31 -61.14
CA SER A 109 3.70 19.49 -61.53
C SER A 109 2.38 19.53 -60.71
N ALA A 110 1.87 20.74 -60.48
CA ALA A 110 0.62 21.25 -59.86
C ALA A 110 -0.74 20.58 -60.26
N PRO A 111 -1.95 21.05 -59.80
CA PRO A 111 -2.37 21.78 -58.58
C PRO A 111 -3.75 21.34 -57.96
N SER A 112 -4.11 22.04 -56.88
CA SER A 112 -5.46 22.56 -56.54
C SER A 112 -6.35 21.78 -55.55
N GLY A 113 -6.92 22.52 -54.59
CA GLY A 113 -7.99 22.04 -53.71
C GLY A 113 -7.98 22.71 -52.33
N SER A 114 -8.62 23.88 -52.24
CA SER A 114 -8.87 24.62 -50.99
C SER A 114 -9.79 23.85 -50.03
N TRP A 115 -9.49 23.88 -48.73
CA TRP A 115 -10.39 23.35 -47.69
C TRP A 115 -10.86 24.50 -46.79
N PRO A 116 -12.18 24.69 -46.62
CA PRO A 116 -12.73 25.74 -45.76
C PRO A 116 -12.78 25.27 -44.30
N GLY A 117 -12.56 26.21 -43.39
CA GLY A 117 -12.72 26.00 -41.95
C GLY A 117 -14.16 25.62 -41.58
N ARG A 118 -14.32 24.72 -40.60
CA ARG A 118 -15.64 24.40 -40.03
C ARG A 118 -15.62 24.36 -38.49
N LYS A 119 -16.19 25.44 -37.95
CA LYS A 119 -16.93 25.61 -36.69
C LYS A 119 -17.08 24.38 -35.77
N ARG A 120 -16.63 24.58 -34.53
CA ARG A 120 -17.09 23.88 -33.30
C ARG A 120 -18.62 23.90 -33.21
N ARG A 121 -19.23 22.72 -33.04
CA ARG A 121 -20.63 22.57 -32.59
C ARG A 121 -20.63 22.03 -31.16
N ARG A 122 -21.43 22.70 -30.33
CA ARG A 122 -21.67 22.47 -28.91
C ARG A 122 -23.05 21.80 -28.82
N GLY A 123 -23.14 20.66 -28.14
CA GLY A 123 -24.40 19.93 -27.92
C GLY A 123 -24.09 18.49 -27.52
N GLY A 124 -24.01 18.23 -26.21
CA GLY A 124 -23.88 16.89 -25.67
C GLY A 124 -25.26 16.40 -25.22
N GLU A 125 -25.77 15.38 -25.88
CA GLU A 125 -26.80 14.51 -25.33
C GLU A 125 -26.15 13.60 -24.28
N VAL A 126 -26.91 13.35 -23.21
CA VAL A 126 -26.52 12.48 -22.10
C VAL A 126 -26.55 11.04 -22.61
N GLU A 127 -25.41 10.53 -23.08
CA GLU A 127 -25.27 9.09 -23.30
C GLU A 127 -25.25 8.40 -21.94
N ALA A 128 -26.32 7.62 -21.72
CA ALA A 128 -26.43 6.66 -20.62
C ALA A 128 -25.15 5.83 -20.49
N ALA A 129 -24.74 5.56 -19.25
CA ALA A 129 -23.59 4.75 -18.93
C ALA A 129 -23.65 3.41 -19.69
N ALA A 130 -22.91 3.34 -20.80
CA ALA A 130 -22.83 2.16 -21.63
C ALA A 130 -22.31 0.99 -20.78
N ASP A 131 -23.07 -0.10 -20.86
CA ASP A 131 -22.87 -1.41 -20.27
C ASP A 131 -21.45 -1.92 -20.54
N ARG A 132 -20.49 -1.57 -19.65
CA ARG A 132 -19.13 -2.07 -19.75
C ARG A 132 -19.16 -3.53 -19.32
N LYS A 133 -19.02 -4.44 -20.28
CA LYS A 133 -18.84 -5.88 -20.01
C LYS A 133 -17.85 -6.09 -18.86
N PRO A 134 -18.18 -6.92 -17.87
CA PRO A 134 -17.28 -7.21 -16.76
C PRO A 134 -15.90 -7.63 -17.27
N LEU A 135 -14.84 -7.06 -16.68
CA LEU A 135 -13.47 -7.43 -17.01
C LEU A 135 -13.26 -8.90 -16.62
N ALA A 136 -12.84 -9.74 -17.56
CA ALA A 136 -12.53 -11.14 -17.25
C ALA A 136 -11.34 -11.25 -16.29
N CYS A 137 -11.51 -12.04 -15.22
CA CYS A 137 -10.44 -12.33 -14.27
C CYS A 137 -9.31 -13.13 -14.95
N PRO A 138 -8.04 -12.66 -14.92
CA PRO A 138 -6.95 -13.32 -15.60
C PRO A 138 -6.54 -14.63 -14.90
N PHE A 139 -6.02 -15.58 -15.70
CA PHE A 139 -5.69 -16.92 -15.20
C PHE A 139 -4.70 -16.93 -14.03
N TYR A 140 -3.75 -15.99 -13.98
CA TYR A 140 -2.73 -15.92 -12.92
C TYR A 140 -3.28 -15.41 -11.57
N LYS A 141 -4.56 -15.05 -11.50
CA LYS A 141 -5.27 -14.72 -10.25
C LYS A 141 -6.24 -15.82 -9.81
N LYS A 142 -6.39 -16.89 -10.59
CA LYS A 142 -7.22 -18.06 -10.28
C LYS A 142 -6.33 -19.19 -9.78
N ILE A 143 -6.81 -19.98 -8.83
CA ILE A 143 -6.11 -21.15 -8.27
C ILE A 143 -6.73 -22.44 -8.86
N PRO A 144 -6.04 -23.13 -9.80
CA PRO A 144 -6.62 -24.27 -10.54
C PRO A 144 -7.07 -25.42 -9.65
N GLY A 145 -8.25 -25.97 -9.91
CA GLY A 145 -8.79 -27.08 -9.11
C GLY A 145 -9.42 -26.63 -7.79
N THR A 146 -9.63 -25.33 -7.60
CA THR A 146 -10.30 -24.74 -6.43
C THR A 146 -11.25 -23.62 -6.89
N PRO A 147 -12.29 -23.28 -6.11
CA PRO A 147 -13.14 -22.13 -6.39
C PRO A 147 -12.52 -20.81 -5.88
N PHE A 148 -11.19 -20.66 -5.94
CA PHE A 148 -10.45 -19.57 -5.30
C PHE A 148 -9.85 -18.59 -6.29
N THR A 149 -9.82 -17.32 -5.87
CA THR A 149 -9.01 -16.28 -6.49
C THR A 149 -8.14 -15.56 -5.48
N VAL A 150 -7.04 -14.97 -5.95
CA VAL A 150 -6.14 -14.13 -5.14
C VAL A 150 -6.03 -12.75 -5.78
N ASP A 151 -6.26 -11.70 -4.98
CA ASP A 151 -6.16 -10.28 -5.36
C ASP A 151 -7.01 -9.92 -6.60
N ALA A 152 -8.22 -10.49 -6.70
CA ALA A 152 -9.07 -10.45 -7.89
C ALA A 152 -10.34 -9.59 -7.74
N PHE A 153 -10.26 -8.51 -6.95
CA PHE A 153 -11.44 -7.75 -6.54
C PHE A 153 -11.98 -6.77 -7.60
N ARG A 154 -11.17 -6.44 -8.62
CA ARG A 154 -11.55 -5.47 -9.67
C ARG A 154 -12.44 -6.04 -10.78
N TYR A 155 -12.73 -7.34 -10.72
CA TYR A 155 -13.41 -8.08 -11.78
C TYR A 155 -14.90 -8.32 -11.49
N GLY A 156 -15.41 -7.85 -10.35
CA GLY A 156 -16.76 -8.14 -9.89
C GLY A 156 -16.92 -9.60 -9.48
N GLU A 157 -18.07 -10.18 -9.77
CA GLU A 157 -18.31 -11.61 -9.59
C GLU A 157 -17.45 -12.41 -10.58
N VAL A 158 -16.66 -13.34 -10.04
CA VAL A 158 -15.82 -14.22 -10.86
C VAL A 158 -16.52 -15.57 -10.94
N GLU A 159 -16.90 -15.97 -12.16
CA GLU A 159 -17.59 -17.24 -12.40
C GLU A 159 -16.85 -18.43 -11.76
N GLY A 160 -17.58 -19.20 -10.94
CA GLY A 160 -17.07 -20.36 -10.22
C GLY A 160 -16.20 -20.04 -8.99
N CYS A 161 -16.13 -18.77 -8.55
CA CYS A 161 -15.37 -18.36 -7.38
C CYS A 161 -16.26 -18.25 -6.14
N ASN A 162 -15.91 -18.99 -5.08
CA ASN A 162 -16.62 -18.97 -3.80
C ASN A 162 -15.77 -18.36 -2.66
N ALA A 163 -14.46 -18.20 -2.86
CA ALA A 163 -13.57 -17.62 -1.86
C ALA A 163 -12.54 -16.69 -2.50
N TYR A 164 -12.48 -15.46 -1.99
CA TYR A 164 -11.58 -14.42 -2.47
C TYR A 164 -10.48 -14.20 -1.45
N PHE A 165 -9.22 -14.39 -1.84
CA PHE A 165 -8.09 -14.12 -0.97
C PHE A 165 -7.51 -12.73 -1.25
N LEU A 166 -7.23 -11.97 -0.21
CA LEU A 166 -6.46 -10.72 -0.28
C LEU A 166 -5.12 -10.93 0.40
N SER A 167 -4.03 -10.86 -0.37
CA SER A 167 -2.69 -11.11 0.14
C SER A 167 -2.21 -10.01 1.09
N HIS A 168 -2.54 -8.74 0.80
CA HIS A 168 -2.17 -7.58 1.61
C HIS A 168 -2.98 -6.32 1.23
N PHE A 169 -2.83 -5.24 1.99
CA PHE A 169 -3.64 -4.02 1.84
C PHE A 169 -2.95 -2.92 1.00
N HIS A 170 -2.52 -3.23 -0.23
CA HIS A 170 -2.17 -2.23 -1.26
C HIS A 170 -3.22 -2.15 -2.37
N HIS A 171 -3.39 -0.95 -2.93
CA HIS A 171 -4.53 -0.59 -3.77
C HIS A 171 -4.62 -1.39 -5.08
N ASP A 172 -3.50 -1.72 -5.69
CA ASP A 172 -3.44 -2.55 -6.88
C ASP A 172 -3.83 -4.01 -6.64
N HIS A 173 -3.86 -4.45 -5.37
CA HIS A 173 -4.30 -5.78 -4.95
C HIS A 173 -5.75 -5.79 -4.46
N TYR A 174 -6.13 -4.87 -3.58
CA TYR A 174 -7.52 -4.77 -3.09
C TYR A 174 -8.47 -4.02 -4.05
N GLY A 175 -7.93 -3.38 -5.09
CA GLY A 175 -8.68 -2.51 -5.99
C GLY A 175 -9.96 -3.16 -6.49
N GLY A 176 -11.10 -2.47 -6.30
CA GLY A 176 -12.44 -3.02 -6.54
C GLY A 176 -13.21 -3.34 -5.25
N LEU A 177 -12.53 -3.60 -4.14
CA LEU A 177 -13.18 -3.68 -2.83
C LEU A 177 -13.75 -2.32 -2.42
N THR A 178 -15.03 -2.33 -2.06
CA THR A 178 -15.76 -1.17 -1.52
C THR A 178 -16.80 -1.67 -0.51
N LYS A 179 -17.45 -0.75 0.20
CA LYS A 179 -18.60 -1.06 1.06
C LYS A 179 -19.76 -1.82 0.37
N LYS A 180 -19.80 -1.83 -0.96
CA LYS A 180 -20.82 -2.54 -1.76
C LYS A 180 -20.42 -3.99 -2.11
N TRP A 181 -19.26 -4.46 -1.65
CA TRP A 181 -18.81 -5.81 -1.94
C TRP A 181 -19.84 -6.84 -1.48
N CYS A 182 -20.25 -7.73 -2.39
CA CYS A 182 -21.24 -8.77 -2.14
C CYS A 182 -20.94 -10.09 -2.88
N HIS A 183 -19.75 -10.23 -3.47
CA HIS A 183 -19.44 -11.35 -4.36
C HIS A 183 -18.95 -12.61 -3.63
N GLY A 184 -18.65 -12.53 -2.33
CA GLY A 184 -18.25 -13.69 -1.54
C GLY A 184 -17.32 -13.33 -0.37
N PRO A 185 -16.97 -14.32 0.47
CA PRO A 185 -16.07 -14.17 1.59
C PRO A 185 -14.64 -13.77 1.16
N ILE A 186 -14.03 -12.90 1.95
CA ILE A 186 -12.70 -12.34 1.79
C ILE A 186 -11.79 -12.92 2.87
N TYR A 187 -10.90 -13.81 2.48
CA TYR A 187 -9.91 -14.43 3.36
C TYR A 187 -8.60 -13.66 3.31
N CYS A 188 -8.10 -13.23 4.47
CA CYS A 188 -6.86 -12.47 4.60
C CYS A 188 -6.33 -12.53 6.03
N THR A 189 -5.15 -11.97 6.29
CA THR A 189 -4.63 -11.89 7.66
C THR A 189 -5.53 -11.02 8.54
N ALA A 190 -5.48 -11.25 9.86
CA ALA A 190 -6.23 -10.44 10.83
C ALA A 190 -5.94 -8.93 10.71
N LEU A 191 -4.70 -8.53 10.38
CA LEU A 191 -4.37 -7.12 10.18
C LEU A 191 -4.98 -6.57 8.88
N THR A 192 -4.86 -7.30 7.77
CA THR A 192 -5.50 -6.90 6.51
C THR A 192 -7.02 -6.81 6.66
N ALA A 193 -7.66 -7.74 7.37
CA ALA A 193 -9.09 -7.71 7.66
C ALA A 193 -9.51 -6.43 8.41
N ARG A 194 -8.74 -6.00 9.43
CA ARG A 194 -8.97 -4.73 10.14
C ARG A 194 -8.89 -3.54 9.20
N LEU A 195 -7.89 -3.50 8.33
CA LEU A 195 -7.73 -2.42 7.35
C LEU A 195 -8.86 -2.42 6.32
N VAL A 196 -9.29 -3.57 5.81
CA VAL A 196 -10.43 -3.67 4.89
C VAL A 196 -11.71 -3.13 5.53
N LYS A 197 -12.00 -3.54 6.77
CA LYS A 197 -13.18 -3.05 7.52
C LYS A 197 -13.09 -1.53 7.73
N MET A 198 -11.96 -1.07 8.28
CA MET A 198 -11.80 0.32 8.70
C MET A 198 -11.68 1.28 7.51
N CYS A 199 -10.85 0.94 6.52
CA CYS A 199 -10.50 1.83 5.41
C CYS A 199 -11.53 1.78 4.27
N LEU A 200 -12.11 0.61 4.00
CA LEU A 200 -13.01 0.41 2.85
C LEU A 200 -14.48 0.22 3.25
N SER A 201 -14.76 0.10 4.55
CA SER A 201 -16.12 -0.09 5.10
C SER A 201 -16.84 -1.30 4.50
N VAL A 202 -16.11 -2.36 4.16
CA VAL A 202 -16.70 -3.62 3.70
C VAL A 202 -17.51 -4.24 4.84
N ASN A 203 -18.69 -4.80 4.52
CA ASN A 203 -19.54 -5.48 5.50
C ASN A 203 -18.72 -6.60 6.20
N PRO A 204 -18.59 -6.59 7.54
CA PRO A 204 -17.85 -7.60 8.29
C PRO A 204 -18.26 -9.04 8.04
N GLU A 205 -19.50 -9.31 7.61
CA GLU A 205 -19.97 -10.66 7.27
C GLU A 205 -19.19 -11.30 6.13
N TYR A 206 -18.62 -10.49 5.23
CA TYR A 206 -17.75 -10.98 4.15
C TYR A 206 -16.28 -11.05 4.55
N ILE A 207 -15.87 -10.58 5.74
CA ILE A 207 -14.45 -10.52 6.11
C ILE A 207 -14.11 -11.71 7.00
N CYS A 208 -13.27 -12.61 6.49
CA CYS A 208 -12.85 -13.84 7.16
C CYS A 208 -11.36 -13.74 7.54
N PRO A 209 -11.01 -13.19 8.72
CA PRO A 209 -9.63 -13.11 9.15
C PRO A 209 -9.05 -14.49 9.47
N LEU A 210 -7.84 -14.75 8.98
CA LEU A 210 -7.06 -15.95 9.27
C LEU A 210 -5.80 -15.57 10.05
N GLU A 211 -5.43 -16.43 11.00
CA GLU A 211 -4.17 -16.34 11.73
C GLU A 211 -3.00 -16.85 10.86
N LEU A 212 -1.83 -16.22 11.01
CA LEU A 212 -0.59 -16.73 10.40
C LEU A 212 -0.23 -18.09 11.00
N ASP A 213 0.43 -18.93 10.21
CA ASP A 213 0.98 -20.23 10.57
C ASP A 213 -0.05 -21.25 11.11
N LYS A 214 -1.34 -20.97 10.90
CA LYS A 214 -2.45 -21.87 11.24
C LYS A 214 -3.12 -22.40 9.98
N GLU A 215 -3.39 -23.70 9.98
CA GLU A 215 -4.08 -24.38 8.89
C GLU A 215 -5.60 -24.25 9.05
N TYR A 216 -6.26 -23.84 7.97
CA TYR A 216 -7.72 -23.76 7.85
C TYR A 216 -8.17 -24.62 6.67
N VAL A 217 -9.36 -25.22 6.77
CA VAL A 217 -9.98 -25.93 5.64
C VAL A 217 -11.09 -25.05 5.08
N ILE A 218 -10.95 -24.63 3.83
CA ILE A 218 -11.90 -23.76 3.12
C ILE A 218 -12.28 -24.52 1.85
N GLU A 219 -13.57 -24.74 1.58
CA GLU A 219 -14.05 -25.46 0.38
C GLU A 219 -13.28 -26.78 0.11
N GLY A 220 -12.92 -27.53 1.17
CA GLY A 220 -12.17 -28.79 1.06
C GLY A 220 -10.66 -28.66 0.76
N VAL A 221 -10.10 -27.45 0.78
CA VAL A 221 -8.67 -27.15 0.56
C VAL A 221 -8.04 -26.70 1.87
N SER A 222 -6.90 -27.28 2.25
CA SER A 222 -6.12 -26.79 3.39
C SER A 222 -5.35 -25.52 3.00
N VAL A 223 -5.53 -24.45 3.75
CA VAL A 223 -4.92 -23.13 3.51
C VAL A 223 -4.14 -22.68 4.74
N THR A 224 -2.94 -22.15 4.52
CA THR A 224 -2.10 -21.55 5.58
C THR A 224 -1.53 -20.23 5.09
N LEU A 225 -1.67 -19.17 5.89
CA LEU A 225 -1.05 -17.88 5.63
C LEU A 225 0.32 -17.82 6.32
N LEU A 226 1.35 -17.39 5.61
CA LEU A 226 2.71 -17.24 6.14
C LEU A 226 3.18 -15.79 5.96
N GLU A 227 4.06 -15.30 6.82
CA GLU A 227 4.57 -13.93 6.72
C GLU A 227 5.30 -13.65 5.39
N ALA A 228 4.90 -12.59 4.67
CA ALA A 228 5.47 -12.23 3.36
C ALA A 228 6.69 -11.29 3.42
N ASN A 229 7.01 -10.73 4.59
CA ASN A 229 8.12 -9.79 4.78
C ASN A 229 8.04 -8.55 3.84
N HIS A 230 6.82 -8.16 3.47
CA HIS A 230 6.53 -7.06 2.55
C HIS A 230 6.06 -5.81 3.32
N CYS A 231 4.76 -5.67 3.56
CA CYS A 231 4.16 -4.63 4.38
C CYS A 231 3.36 -5.27 5.54
N PRO A 232 2.97 -4.50 6.58
CA PRO A 232 2.23 -5.05 7.71
C PRO A 232 0.96 -5.83 7.29
N GLY A 233 0.90 -7.11 7.67
CA GLY A 233 -0.24 -7.99 7.37
C GLY A 233 -0.16 -8.71 6.03
N ALA A 234 0.89 -8.51 5.25
CA ALA A 234 1.09 -9.22 3.99
C ALA A 234 1.41 -10.70 4.21
N ALA A 235 0.81 -11.57 3.41
CA ALA A 235 0.99 -13.01 3.53
C ALA A 235 1.32 -13.72 2.21
N LEU A 236 2.22 -14.70 2.30
CA LEU A 236 2.24 -15.84 1.39
C LEU A 236 1.02 -16.71 1.71
N ILE A 237 0.43 -17.33 0.69
CA ILE A 237 -0.74 -18.21 0.83
C ILE A 237 -0.37 -19.59 0.31
N HIS A 238 -0.29 -20.56 1.20
CA HIS A 238 -0.06 -21.96 0.87
C HIS A 238 -1.39 -22.70 0.77
N PHE A 239 -1.62 -23.37 -0.36
CA PHE A 239 -2.80 -24.20 -0.63
C PHE A 239 -2.38 -25.65 -0.77
N ARG A 240 -3.05 -26.58 -0.07
CA ARG A 240 -2.91 -28.03 -0.28
C ARG A 240 -4.28 -28.59 -0.68
N LEU A 241 -4.37 -29.04 -1.92
CA LEU A 241 -5.60 -29.53 -2.55
C LEU A 241 -5.88 -30.98 -2.12
N GLY A 242 -7.13 -31.41 -2.31
CA GLY A 242 -7.56 -32.78 -1.98
C GLY A 242 -6.88 -33.87 -2.82
N ASP A 243 -6.33 -33.54 -3.98
CA ASP A 243 -5.53 -34.45 -4.82
C ASP A 243 -4.04 -34.52 -4.41
N GLY A 244 -3.68 -33.85 -3.31
CA GLY A 244 -2.31 -33.80 -2.78
C GLY A 244 -1.42 -32.72 -3.41
N LYS A 245 -1.88 -31.99 -4.44
CA LYS A 245 -1.09 -30.89 -5.01
C LYS A 245 -0.98 -29.72 -4.04
N THR A 246 0.16 -29.06 -4.07
CA THR A 246 0.47 -27.91 -3.23
C THR A 246 0.82 -26.69 -4.08
N TYR A 247 0.20 -25.57 -3.79
CA TYR A 247 0.46 -24.30 -4.46
C TYR A 247 0.90 -23.24 -3.45
N LEU A 248 1.82 -22.39 -3.85
CA LEU A 248 2.24 -21.23 -3.06
C LEU A 248 1.99 -19.97 -3.87
N HIS A 249 1.23 -19.03 -3.34
CA HIS A 249 1.08 -17.69 -3.89
C HIS A 249 1.78 -16.69 -2.99
N THR A 250 2.74 -15.94 -3.51
CA THR A 250 3.59 -15.09 -2.67
C THR A 250 2.95 -13.77 -2.24
N GLY A 251 1.74 -13.42 -2.72
CA GLY A 251 1.35 -12.01 -2.85
C GLY A 251 2.50 -11.20 -3.44
N ASP A 252 2.70 -10.01 -2.86
CA ASP A 252 3.98 -9.29 -2.93
C ASP A 252 4.83 -9.68 -1.71
N PHE A 253 6.13 -9.93 -1.93
CA PHE A 253 7.01 -10.46 -0.88
C PHE A 253 8.47 -10.03 -1.02
N ARG A 254 9.18 -10.03 0.11
CA ARG A 254 10.64 -10.02 0.11
C ARG A 254 11.17 -11.33 0.70
N ALA A 255 11.66 -12.20 -0.19
CA ALA A 255 12.27 -13.46 0.17
C ALA A 255 13.33 -13.27 1.26
N SER A 256 13.31 -14.17 2.24
CA SER A 256 14.19 -14.12 3.40
C SER A 256 14.54 -15.53 3.87
N LYS A 257 15.62 -15.65 4.64
CA LYS A 257 16.06 -16.94 5.20
C LYS A 257 15.03 -17.54 6.16
N SER A 258 14.26 -16.73 6.89
CA SER A 258 13.22 -17.24 7.79
C SER A 258 12.15 -18.06 7.05
N MET A 259 11.78 -17.65 5.83
CA MET A 259 10.86 -18.44 4.98
C MET A 259 11.46 -19.81 4.62
N GLN A 260 12.77 -19.88 4.37
CA GLN A 260 13.46 -21.14 4.08
C GLN A 260 13.60 -22.06 5.31
N LEU A 261 13.45 -21.49 6.50
CA LEU A 261 13.42 -22.23 7.77
C LEU A 261 12.00 -22.64 8.17
N HIS A 262 10.97 -22.16 7.46
CA HIS A 262 9.59 -22.44 7.81
C HIS A 262 9.25 -23.93 7.56
N PRO A 263 8.75 -24.68 8.57
CA PRO A 263 8.56 -26.13 8.45
C PRO A 263 7.70 -26.56 7.26
N LEU A 264 6.65 -25.80 6.93
CA LEU A 264 5.76 -26.07 5.81
C LEU A 264 6.49 -26.00 4.46
N LEU A 265 7.44 -25.07 4.31
CA LEU A 265 8.18 -24.86 3.07
C LEU A 265 9.42 -25.76 2.96
N GLN A 266 9.96 -26.25 4.09
CA GLN A 266 11.07 -27.21 4.09
C GLN A 266 10.62 -28.63 3.71
N ARG A 267 9.45 -29.05 4.20
CA ARG A 267 8.96 -30.43 4.03
C ARG A 267 8.08 -30.61 2.80
N GLY A 268 7.44 -29.54 2.35
CA GLY A 268 6.51 -29.58 1.22
C GLY A 268 7.21 -29.45 -0.12
N GLN A 269 6.91 -30.36 -1.05
CA GLN A 269 7.08 -30.05 -2.47
C GLN A 269 6.10 -28.92 -2.83
N ILE A 270 6.46 -28.02 -3.76
CA ILE A 270 5.54 -27.02 -4.33
C ILE A 270 5.29 -27.37 -5.80
N ASN A 271 4.06 -27.72 -6.16
CA ASN A 271 3.72 -28.00 -7.57
C ASN A 271 3.61 -26.71 -8.39
N LEU A 272 3.00 -25.67 -7.84
CA LEU A 272 2.78 -24.41 -8.53
C LEU A 272 3.14 -23.21 -7.65
N LEU A 273 4.05 -22.38 -8.14
CA LEU A 273 4.44 -21.14 -7.49
C LEU A 273 3.91 -19.94 -8.28
N TYR A 274 3.05 -19.14 -7.67
CA TYR A 274 2.69 -17.80 -8.15
C TYR A 274 3.64 -16.80 -7.50
N LEU A 275 4.52 -16.22 -8.32
CA LEU A 275 5.70 -15.48 -7.87
C LEU A 275 5.58 -13.99 -8.17
N ASP A 276 5.79 -13.16 -7.15
CA ASP A 276 6.12 -11.74 -7.30
C ASP A 276 7.42 -11.60 -8.09
N THR A 277 7.29 -11.02 -9.28
CA THR A 277 8.38 -10.82 -10.23
C THR A 277 8.71 -9.34 -10.44
N THR A 278 8.38 -8.48 -9.48
CA THR A 278 8.61 -7.03 -9.52
C THR A 278 10.02 -6.69 -9.98
N TYR A 279 11.03 -7.35 -9.40
CA TYR A 279 12.44 -7.14 -9.71
C TYR A 279 13.14 -8.38 -10.29
N CYS A 280 12.43 -9.17 -11.12
CA CYS A 280 13.01 -10.31 -11.82
C CYS A 280 13.93 -9.88 -13.00
N ASN A 281 14.98 -9.11 -12.70
CA ASN A 281 16.04 -8.71 -13.63
C ASN A 281 17.38 -8.56 -12.87
N PRO A 282 18.51 -9.13 -13.36
CA PRO A 282 19.81 -9.10 -12.69
C PRO A 282 20.32 -7.74 -12.23
N LYS A 283 19.88 -6.65 -12.89
CA LYS A 283 20.26 -5.29 -12.52
C LYS A 283 19.74 -4.83 -11.16
N TYR A 284 18.71 -5.50 -10.62
CA TYR A 284 18.10 -5.14 -9.34
C TYR A 284 18.75 -5.92 -8.20
N LYS A 285 19.72 -5.25 -7.57
CA LYS A 285 20.36 -5.68 -6.34
C LYS A 285 20.05 -4.67 -5.26
N PHE A 286 19.65 -5.15 -4.10
CA PHE A 286 19.32 -4.30 -2.95
C PHE A 286 20.16 -4.74 -1.76
N PRO A 287 20.63 -3.80 -0.94
CA PRO A 287 21.21 -4.13 0.35
C PRO A 287 20.12 -4.69 1.30
N PRO A 288 20.54 -5.34 2.40
CA PRO A 288 19.67 -5.65 3.55
C PRO A 288 18.87 -4.42 4.01
N LYS A 289 17.65 -4.65 4.54
CA LYS A 289 16.78 -3.54 5.00
C LYS A 289 17.44 -2.77 6.14
N GLU A 290 18.16 -3.48 6.98
CA GLU A 290 18.87 -3.03 8.17
C GLU A 290 19.96 -2.02 7.80
N ASP A 291 20.80 -2.33 6.80
CA ASP A 291 21.85 -1.42 6.31
C ASP A 291 21.27 -0.10 5.79
N VAL A 292 20.11 -0.16 5.11
CA VAL A 292 19.43 1.04 4.60
C VAL A 292 18.85 1.89 5.73
N ILE A 293 18.28 1.23 6.75
CA ILE A 293 17.79 1.91 7.96
C ILE A 293 18.95 2.62 8.67
N ASP A 294 20.07 1.93 8.87
CA ASP A 294 21.26 2.49 9.52
C ASP A 294 21.83 3.67 8.75
N PHE A 295 21.88 3.57 7.42
CA PHE A 295 22.26 4.69 6.56
C PHE A 295 21.33 5.90 6.73
N ALA A 296 20.01 5.69 6.75
CA ALA A 296 19.05 6.77 6.93
C ALA A 296 19.20 7.44 8.30
N VAL A 297 19.38 6.65 9.37
CA VAL A 297 19.61 7.14 10.74
C VAL A 297 20.92 7.95 10.82
N ARG A 298 22.04 7.40 10.33
CA ARG A 298 23.34 8.09 10.31
C ARG A 298 23.26 9.40 9.53
N THR A 299 22.57 9.39 8.38
CA THR A 299 22.40 10.58 7.54
C THR A 299 21.57 11.64 8.25
N ALA A 300 20.45 11.27 8.87
CA ALA A 300 19.62 12.19 9.64
C ALA A 300 20.40 12.86 10.78
N LYS A 301 21.14 12.06 11.58
CA LYS A 301 21.99 12.57 12.67
C LYS A 301 23.03 13.58 12.16
N ARG A 302 23.72 13.26 11.06
CA ARG A 302 24.75 14.12 10.46
C ARG A 302 24.19 15.46 9.99
N TYR A 303 22.98 15.49 9.42
CA TYR A 303 22.35 16.74 8.99
C TYR A 303 21.90 17.59 10.17
N LEU A 304 21.31 16.97 11.20
CA LEU A 304 20.91 17.66 12.43
C LEU A 304 22.10 18.22 13.21
N GLN A 305 23.26 17.55 13.19
CA GLN A 305 24.50 18.08 13.78
C GLN A 305 24.99 19.35 13.08
N LYS A 306 24.77 19.49 11.76
CA LYS A 306 25.19 20.65 10.98
C LYS A 306 24.20 21.80 11.03
N GLU A 307 22.91 21.47 11.01
CA GLU A 307 21.80 22.42 11.05
C GLU A 307 20.71 21.84 11.96
N PRO A 308 20.71 22.19 13.27
CA PRO A 308 19.75 21.69 14.24
C PRO A 308 18.29 22.00 13.89
N LYS A 309 18.03 23.05 13.10
CA LYS A 309 16.69 23.39 12.60
C LYS A 309 16.37 22.70 11.26
N THR A 310 16.84 21.46 11.08
CA THR A 310 16.49 20.64 9.91
C THR A 310 15.23 19.83 10.18
N LEU A 311 14.25 19.89 9.27
CA LEU A 311 13.12 18.95 9.26
C LEU A 311 13.55 17.65 8.57
N ILE A 312 13.27 16.52 9.21
CA ILE A 312 13.39 15.20 8.60
C ILE A 312 12.03 14.81 8.02
N VAL A 313 12.01 14.38 6.76
CA VAL A 313 10.79 13.88 6.10
C VAL A 313 11.05 12.47 5.58
N VAL A 314 10.11 11.55 5.80
CA VAL A 314 10.14 10.22 5.20
C VAL A 314 8.92 10.04 4.32
N GLY A 315 9.14 9.75 3.04
CA GLY A 315 8.07 9.40 2.12
C GLY A 315 7.60 7.95 2.33
N ALA A 316 6.31 7.73 2.49
CA ALA A 316 5.72 6.40 2.63
C ALA A 316 4.38 6.28 1.89
N TYR A 317 3.94 5.04 1.66
CA TYR A 317 2.59 4.74 1.19
C TYR A 317 1.57 4.84 2.34
N SER A 318 0.35 4.31 2.16
CA SER A 318 -0.63 4.18 3.25
C SER A 318 -0.17 3.20 4.32
N ILE A 319 0.44 2.08 3.92
CA ILE A 319 1.12 1.10 4.76
C ILE A 319 2.44 0.66 4.11
N GLY A 320 3.41 0.25 4.92
CA GLY A 320 4.75 -0.10 4.47
C GLY A 320 5.76 1.00 4.81
N LYS A 321 7.02 0.60 4.98
CA LYS A 321 8.19 1.45 5.25
C LYS A 321 8.26 1.97 6.69
N GLU A 322 7.41 1.46 7.58
CA GLU A 322 7.33 1.82 9.00
C GLU A 322 8.68 1.80 9.70
N ASN A 323 9.47 0.75 9.45
CA ASN A 323 10.75 0.56 10.11
C ASN A 323 11.76 1.67 9.82
N VAL A 324 11.66 2.35 8.67
CA VAL A 324 12.58 3.47 8.34
C VAL A 324 12.34 4.64 9.26
N TYR A 325 11.10 5.14 9.33
CA TYR A 325 10.80 6.31 10.15
C TYR A 325 10.73 5.98 11.64
N LEU A 326 10.36 4.75 12.02
CA LEU A 326 10.42 4.29 13.40
C LEU A 326 11.87 4.24 13.92
N ALA A 327 12.82 3.76 13.13
CA ALA A 327 14.23 3.73 13.51
C ALA A 327 14.82 5.14 13.65
N ILE A 328 14.50 6.04 12.72
CA ILE A 328 14.90 7.47 12.81
C ILE A 328 14.33 8.10 14.09
N SER A 329 13.04 7.89 14.35
CA SER A 329 12.35 8.38 15.54
C SER A 329 13.00 7.90 16.83
N LYS A 330 13.25 6.59 16.96
CA LYS A 330 13.94 5.99 18.13
C LYS A 330 15.35 6.54 18.30
N ALA A 331 16.11 6.65 17.21
CA ALA A 331 17.51 7.09 17.27
C ALA A 331 17.70 8.58 17.55
N LEU A 332 16.69 9.40 17.22
CA LEU A 332 16.67 10.85 17.49
C LEU A 332 15.84 11.21 18.73
N GLN A 333 15.09 10.26 19.29
CA GLN A 333 14.14 10.48 20.40
C GLN A 333 13.11 11.57 20.09
N VAL A 334 12.61 11.59 18.85
CA VAL A 334 11.59 12.55 18.41
C VAL A 334 10.30 11.83 18.02
N PRO A 335 9.12 12.41 18.30
CA PRO A 335 7.87 11.82 17.86
C PRO A 335 7.74 11.84 16.33
N ILE A 336 6.93 10.95 15.78
CA ILE A 336 6.61 10.83 14.36
C ILE A 336 5.32 11.58 14.09
N TYR A 337 5.40 12.70 13.36
CA TYR A 337 4.21 13.38 12.89
C TYR A 337 3.66 12.70 11.63
N THR A 338 2.37 12.36 11.66
CA THR A 338 1.61 11.96 10.47
C THR A 338 0.23 12.61 10.48
N ASP A 339 -0.42 12.72 9.33
CA ASP A 339 -1.82 13.15 9.23
C ASP A 339 -2.78 12.18 9.95
N ALA A 340 -4.01 12.63 10.21
CA ALA A 340 -5.01 11.87 10.97
C ALA A 340 -5.40 10.53 10.31
N SER A 341 -5.44 10.48 8.98
CA SER A 341 -5.78 9.27 8.23
C SER A 341 -4.69 8.21 8.41
N ARG A 342 -3.41 8.59 8.19
CA ARG A 342 -2.27 7.70 8.45
C ARG A 342 -2.19 7.29 9.91
N ARG A 343 -2.37 8.20 10.88
CA ARG A 343 -2.32 7.84 12.32
C ARG A 343 -3.30 6.73 12.66
N ARG A 344 -4.54 6.82 12.17
CA ARG A 344 -5.57 5.80 12.41
C ARG A 344 -5.14 4.43 11.88
N ILE A 345 -4.55 4.41 10.68
CA ILE A 345 -3.97 3.20 10.07
C ILE A 345 -2.85 2.63 10.94
N LEU A 346 -1.87 3.44 11.33
CA LEU A 346 -0.73 2.97 12.10
C LEU A 346 -1.13 2.44 13.49
N HIS A 347 -2.10 3.06 14.15
CA HIS A 347 -2.64 2.53 15.42
C HIS A 347 -3.34 1.18 15.26
N SER A 348 -3.97 0.92 14.11
CA SER A 348 -4.65 -0.37 13.85
C SER A 348 -3.69 -1.56 13.74
N PHE A 349 -2.38 -1.31 13.62
CA PHE A 349 -1.35 -2.35 13.59
C PHE A 349 -1.20 -3.03 14.95
N GLY A 350 -1.56 -2.34 16.05
CA GLY A 350 -1.36 -2.85 17.42
C GLY A 350 0.11 -2.84 17.86
N TRP A 351 0.97 -2.10 17.14
CA TRP A 351 2.39 -2.00 17.48
C TRP A 351 2.60 -0.92 18.54
N LEU A 352 2.87 -1.36 19.78
CA LEU A 352 2.98 -0.47 20.94
C LEU A 352 4.09 0.57 20.77
N ASP A 353 5.27 0.13 20.30
CA ASP A 353 6.41 1.00 20.05
C ASP A 353 6.10 2.10 19.03
N LEU A 354 5.43 1.74 17.94
CA LEU A 354 5.05 2.70 16.92
C LEU A 354 3.97 3.67 17.45
N SER A 355 2.95 3.13 18.12
CA SER A 355 1.84 3.92 18.66
C SER A 355 2.29 4.97 19.67
N LYS A 356 3.29 4.65 20.50
CA LYS A 356 3.86 5.60 21.48
C LYS A 356 4.63 6.75 20.84
N MET A 357 5.22 6.52 19.67
CA MET A 357 6.05 7.53 19.00
C MET A 357 5.22 8.44 18.09
N ILE A 358 4.01 8.05 17.68
CA ILE A 358 3.17 8.87 16.79
C ILE A 358 2.62 10.09 17.53
N CYS A 359 2.67 11.26 16.89
CA CYS A 359 2.03 12.48 17.39
C CYS A 359 1.10 13.13 16.37
N SER A 360 0.13 13.88 16.88
CA SER A 360 -0.83 14.66 16.08
C SER A 360 -0.42 16.09 15.81
N ASP A 361 0.48 16.63 16.63
CA ASP A 361 0.93 18.01 16.51
C ASP A 361 2.20 18.09 15.67
N SER A 362 2.07 18.66 14.48
CA SER A 362 3.22 18.93 13.61
C SER A 362 4.25 19.85 14.26
N GLN A 363 3.85 20.73 15.17
CA GLN A 363 4.75 21.69 15.83
C GLN A 363 5.70 21.03 16.85
N SER A 364 5.27 19.92 17.44
CA SER A 364 6.06 19.14 18.40
C SER A 364 7.12 18.22 17.78
N SER A 365 7.10 17.98 16.46
CA SER A 365 7.95 16.97 15.82
C SER A 365 8.85 17.53 14.73
N SER A 366 10.12 17.11 14.70
CA SER A 366 11.06 17.35 13.60
C SER A 366 11.14 16.17 12.62
N LEU A 367 10.23 15.20 12.70
CA LEU A 367 10.15 14.03 11.84
C LEU A 367 8.73 13.86 11.29
N HIS A 368 8.55 14.13 10.00
CA HIS A 368 7.24 14.05 9.34
C HIS A 368 7.19 12.87 8.36
N VAL A 369 6.08 12.14 8.33
CA VAL A 369 5.82 11.11 7.31
C VAL A 369 4.77 11.63 6.34
N LEU A 370 5.13 11.71 5.07
CA LEU A 370 4.28 12.23 4.00
C LEU A 370 4.09 11.20 2.88
N PRO A 371 3.03 11.33 2.07
CA PRO A 371 2.94 10.59 0.81
C PRO A 371 4.17 10.82 -0.07
N LEU A 372 4.64 9.77 -0.75
CA LEU A 372 5.81 9.86 -1.66
C LEU A 372 5.65 10.91 -2.77
N SER A 373 4.41 11.16 -3.23
CA SER A 373 4.09 12.20 -4.23
C SER A 373 4.31 13.62 -3.70
N SER A 374 4.15 13.83 -2.38
CA SER A 374 4.32 15.13 -1.74
C SER A 374 5.79 15.57 -1.69
N LEU A 375 6.74 14.63 -1.78
CA LEU A 375 8.17 14.94 -1.83
C LEU A 375 8.64 15.63 -3.12
N GLN A 376 7.74 15.80 -4.09
CA GLN A 376 8.01 16.56 -5.32
C GLN A 376 7.60 18.04 -5.22
N HIS A 377 6.86 18.42 -4.18
CA HIS A 377 6.21 19.73 -4.10
C HIS A 377 6.91 20.67 -3.12
N GLU A 378 7.53 21.73 -3.65
CA GLU A 378 8.20 22.78 -2.86
C GLU A 378 7.24 23.55 -1.95
N LYS A 379 5.94 23.55 -2.28
CA LYS A 379 4.90 24.32 -1.57
C LYS A 379 4.73 23.93 -0.09
N TYR A 380 4.89 22.65 0.26
CA TYR A 380 4.87 22.22 1.67
C TYR A 380 6.10 22.71 2.43
N LEU A 381 7.22 22.88 1.73
CA LEU A 381 8.49 23.29 2.32
C LEU A 381 8.45 24.80 2.61
N GLU A 382 7.75 25.59 1.77
CA GLU A 382 7.45 27.01 2.02
C GLU A 382 6.70 27.25 3.33
N THR A 383 5.67 26.45 3.62
CA THR A 383 4.88 26.61 4.87
C THR A 383 5.66 26.26 6.13
N LEU A 384 6.82 25.59 5.98
CA LEU A 384 7.68 25.17 7.07
C LEU A 384 8.90 26.06 7.27
N LYS A 385 9.17 27.01 6.36
CA LYS A 385 10.34 27.91 6.41
C LYS A 385 10.39 28.81 7.65
N GLN A 386 9.26 29.08 8.29
CA GLN A 386 9.25 29.86 9.53
C GLN A 386 9.84 29.10 10.73
N ARG A 387 9.88 27.76 10.67
CA ARG A 387 10.34 26.89 11.76
C ARG A 387 11.63 26.15 11.45
N PHE A 388 11.81 25.74 10.20
CA PHE A 388 12.95 24.95 9.77
C PHE A 388 13.81 25.72 8.76
N LEU A 389 15.13 25.64 8.93
CA LEU A 389 16.12 26.27 8.06
C LEU A 389 16.56 25.36 6.90
N ALA A 390 16.32 24.06 7.03
CA ALA A 390 16.61 23.05 6.02
C ALA A 390 15.64 21.88 6.08
N VAL A 391 15.55 21.12 4.98
CA VAL A 391 14.78 19.87 4.92
C VAL A 391 15.65 18.76 4.36
N LEU A 392 15.67 17.65 5.09
CA LEU A 392 16.23 16.38 4.64
C LEU A 392 15.09 15.38 4.44
N ALA A 393 14.84 14.99 3.21
CA ALA A 393 13.84 13.99 2.87
C ALA A 393 14.46 12.65 2.47
N PHE A 394 13.88 11.56 2.94
CA PHE A 394 14.16 10.21 2.47
C PHE A 394 12.99 9.73 1.62
N ARG A 395 13.31 9.23 0.42
CA ARG A 395 12.40 8.56 -0.50
C ARG A 395 12.78 7.08 -0.55
N PRO A 396 12.22 6.23 0.32
CA PRO A 396 12.58 4.83 0.36
C PRO A 396 11.93 4.10 -0.82
N THR A 397 12.72 3.68 -1.80
CA THR A 397 12.25 3.04 -3.04
C THR A 397 13.23 1.98 -3.50
N GLY A 398 12.77 0.83 -4.00
CA GLY A 398 13.68 -0.20 -4.54
C GLY A 398 14.40 0.24 -5.83
N TRP A 399 13.80 1.11 -6.64
CA TRP A 399 14.30 1.47 -7.97
C TRP A 399 15.46 2.48 -8.01
N THR A 400 15.76 3.19 -6.93
CA THR A 400 16.79 4.25 -6.94
C THR A 400 18.22 3.74 -7.04
N PHE A 401 18.40 2.42 -7.09
CA PHE A 401 19.69 1.79 -7.12
C PHE A 401 20.07 1.37 -8.54
N SER A 402 21.06 2.05 -9.13
CA SER A 402 21.70 1.64 -10.39
C SER A 402 22.83 0.66 -10.10
N GLU A 403 23.14 -0.23 -11.05
CA GLU A 403 24.25 -1.21 -10.96
C GLU A 403 25.58 -0.58 -10.52
N ALA A 404 25.80 0.70 -10.84
CA ALA A 404 27.02 1.45 -10.54
C ALA A 404 27.26 1.71 -9.04
N THR A 405 26.23 1.61 -8.18
CA THR A 405 26.34 1.95 -6.75
C THR A 405 26.63 0.71 -5.87
N GLY A 406 26.47 -0.51 -6.39
CA GLY A 406 26.85 -1.77 -5.71
C GLY A 406 26.09 -2.10 -4.40
N ASN A 407 26.79 -2.28 -3.27
CA ASN A 407 26.18 -2.28 -1.93
C ASN A 407 26.62 -1.03 -1.14
N GLN A 408 27.24 -0.06 -1.82
CA GLN A 408 27.90 1.06 -1.18
C GLN A 408 26.90 2.21 -0.99
N LEU A 409 26.12 2.12 0.10
CA LEU A 409 25.11 3.12 0.46
C LEU A 409 25.69 4.54 0.58
N ASP A 410 26.96 4.68 0.97
CA ASP A 410 27.60 5.99 1.12
C ASP A 410 27.87 6.70 -0.23
N LEU A 411 27.77 5.98 -1.36
CA LEU A 411 27.86 6.57 -2.70
C LEU A 411 26.52 7.17 -3.20
N ILE A 412 25.43 7.01 -2.46
CA ILE A 412 24.13 7.57 -2.84
C ILE A 412 24.23 9.10 -2.88
N LYS A 413 24.12 9.65 -4.09
CA LYS A 413 24.08 11.09 -4.31
C LYS A 413 22.64 11.60 -4.12
N PRO A 414 22.39 12.50 -3.15
CA PRO A 414 21.07 13.10 -3.02
C PRO A 414 20.82 14.12 -4.12
N SER A 415 19.55 14.37 -4.41
CA SER A 415 19.14 15.56 -5.16
C SER A 415 19.02 16.73 -4.19
N SER A 416 19.68 17.85 -4.47
CA SER A 416 19.61 19.04 -3.62
C SER A 416 19.19 20.26 -4.43
N ARG A 417 18.25 21.04 -3.89
CA ARG A 417 17.83 22.33 -4.44
C ARG A 417 17.64 23.32 -3.29
N GLY A 418 18.53 24.31 -3.20
CA GLY A 418 18.54 25.26 -2.10
C GLY A 418 18.74 24.57 -0.74
N LYS A 419 17.80 24.77 0.19
CA LYS A 419 17.83 24.21 1.55
C LYS A 419 17.18 22.82 1.65
N ILE A 420 16.85 22.21 0.53
CA ILE A 420 16.13 20.93 0.46
C ILE A 420 17.08 19.89 -0.12
N THR A 421 17.25 18.79 0.61
CA THR A 421 18.02 17.62 0.19
C THR A 421 17.13 16.39 0.23
N ILE A 422 17.11 15.62 -0.85
CA ILE A 422 16.31 14.40 -0.99
C ILE A 422 17.21 13.22 -1.31
N TYR A 423 17.22 12.20 -0.45
CA TYR A 423 17.89 10.93 -0.68
C TYR A 423 16.90 9.89 -1.21
N GLY A 424 17.21 9.28 -2.34
CA GLY A 424 16.59 8.02 -2.75
C GLY A 424 17.28 6.87 -2.05
N VAL A 425 16.63 6.23 -1.07
CA VAL A 425 17.23 5.13 -0.30
C VAL A 425 16.67 3.78 -0.74
N PRO A 426 17.50 2.75 -0.99
CA PRO A 426 17.08 1.49 -1.58
C PRO A 426 16.36 0.54 -0.60
N TYR A 427 15.42 1.07 0.18
CA TYR A 427 14.58 0.26 1.07
C TYR A 427 13.48 -0.42 0.25
N SER A 428 13.76 -1.65 -0.17
CA SER A 428 12.82 -2.50 -0.90
C SER A 428 12.04 -3.41 0.05
N GLU A 429 10.74 -3.52 -0.17
CA GLU A 429 9.85 -4.51 0.44
C GLU A 429 9.50 -5.63 -0.56
N HIS A 430 10.18 -5.64 -1.72
CA HIS A 430 10.18 -6.77 -2.65
C HIS A 430 11.57 -7.36 -2.77
N SER A 431 11.60 -8.64 -3.15
CA SER A 431 12.82 -9.39 -3.40
C SER A 431 13.69 -8.76 -4.49
N SER A 432 14.99 -8.69 -4.25
CA SER A 432 16.02 -8.52 -5.28
C SER A 432 16.08 -9.75 -6.20
N PHE A 433 16.78 -9.63 -7.32
CA PHE A 433 16.94 -10.76 -8.25
C PHE A 433 17.63 -11.97 -7.62
N SER A 434 18.66 -11.75 -6.79
CA SER A 434 19.35 -12.83 -6.07
C SER A 434 18.49 -13.46 -4.99
N GLU A 435 17.74 -12.66 -4.22
CA GLU A 435 16.78 -13.16 -3.23
C GLU A 435 15.69 -14.03 -3.91
N LEU A 436 15.17 -13.61 -5.07
CA LEU A 436 14.22 -14.42 -5.87
C LEU A 436 14.85 -15.73 -6.34
N ARG A 437 16.06 -15.67 -6.90
CA ARG A 437 16.79 -16.84 -7.39
C ARG A 437 16.97 -17.87 -6.27
N GLU A 438 17.49 -17.43 -5.12
CA GLU A 438 17.72 -18.30 -3.96
C GLU A 438 16.41 -18.94 -3.47
N PHE A 439 15.33 -18.16 -3.38
CA PHE A 439 14.02 -18.65 -2.94
C PHE A 439 13.43 -19.70 -3.90
N VAL A 440 13.51 -19.46 -5.21
CA VAL A 440 13.03 -20.42 -6.22
C VAL A 440 13.89 -21.69 -6.24
N MET A 441 15.21 -21.56 -6.12
CA MET A 441 16.13 -22.71 -6.04
C MET A 441 15.93 -23.54 -4.76
N PHE A 442 15.53 -22.91 -3.66
CA PHE A 442 15.15 -23.57 -2.42
C PHE A 442 13.84 -24.35 -2.59
N LEU A 443 12.77 -23.70 -3.07
CA LEU A 443 11.45 -24.33 -3.20
C LEU A 443 11.38 -25.41 -4.28
N ARG A 444 12.19 -25.29 -5.34
CA ARG A 444 12.22 -26.19 -6.50
C ARG A 444 10.82 -26.49 -7.07
N PRO A 445 10.01 -25.46 -7.38
CA PRO A 445 8.65 -25.67 -7.82
C PRO A 445 8.60 -26.37 -9.18
N GLN A 446 7.60 -27.22 -9.41
CA GLN A 446 7.42 -27.87 -10.73
C GLN A 446 7.05 -26.85 -11.82
N LYS A 447 6.33 -25.79 -11.44
CA LYS A 447 5.94 -24.70 -12.36
C LYS A 447 5.91 -23.36 -11.64
N VAL A 448 6.36 -22.31 -12.35
CA VAL A 448 6.32 -20.91 -11.88
C VAL A 448 5.41 -20.08 -12.78
N ILE A 449 4.47 -19.36 -12.18
CA ILE A 449 3.61 -18.36 -12.82
C ILE A 449 4.03 -16.97 -12.29
N PRO A 450 4.57 -16.07 -13.14
CA PRO A 450 4.83 -14.70 -12.74
C PRO A 450 3.51 -13.94 -12.52
N THR A 451 3.43 -13.11 -11.48
CA THR A 451 2.25 -12.26 -11.21
C THR A 451 2.47 -10.79 -11.60
N VAL A 452 3.72 -10.37 -11.76
CA VAL A 452 4.12 -8.99 -12.11
C VAL A 452 4.88 -8.96 -13.44
N ASN A 453 4.85 -7.83 -14.15
CA ASN A 453 5.52 -7.65 -15.46
C ASN A 453 5.02 -8.61 -16.56
N VAL A 454 3.78 -9.09 -16.46
CA VAL A 454 3.19 -10.09 -17.38
C VAL A 454 2.59 -9.51 -18.66
N GLY A 455 2.42 -8.18 -18.76
CA GLY A 455 1.74 -7.54 -19.90
C GLY A 455 2.52 -7.58 -21.23
N ASN A 456 3.82 -7.88 -21.20
CA ASN A 456 4.70 -7.86 -22.37
C ASN A 456 5.31 -9.26 -22.61
N ALA A 457 5.20 -9.79 -23.83
CA ALA A 457 5.71 -11.12 -24.19
C ALA A 457 7.22 -11.27 -23.94
N ALA A 458 8.04 -10.32 -24.41
CA ALA A 458 9.48 -10.34 -24.19
C ALA A 458 9.87 -10.29 -22.70
N SER A 459 9.06 -9.63 -21.86
CA SER A 459 9.28 -9.64 -20.40
C SER A 459 8.98 -11.03 -19.82
N ARG A 460 7.88 -11.66 -20.26
CA ARG A 460 7.55 -13.03 -19.86
C ARG A 460 8.62 -14.03 -20.29
N ASP A 461 9.10 -13.95 -21.53
CA ASP A 461 10.10 -14.87 -22.06
C ASP A 461 11.44 -14.76 -21.31
N LYS A 462 11.84 -13.54 -20.95
CA LYS A 462 13.02 -13.28 -20.11
C LYS A 462 12.89 -13.88 -18.71
N MET A 463 11.75 -13.65 -18.04
CA MET A 463 11.50 -14.25 -16.71
C MET A 463 11.50 -15.78 -16.78
N GLN A 464 10.85 -16.35 -17.80
CA GLN A 464 10.83 -17.80 -18.01
C GLN A 464 12.22 -18.38 -18.32
N ALA A 465 13.08 -17.63 -19.03
CA ALA A 465 14.47 -18.03 -19.23
C ALA A 465 15.24 -18.11 -17.91
N HIS A 466 15.08 -17.11 -17.02
CA HIS A 466 15.67 -17.15 -15.68
C HIS A 466 15.15 -18.32 -14.85
N PHE A 467 13.85 -18.60 -14.85
CA PHE A 467 13.29 -19.74 -14.11
C PHE A 467 13.85 -21.08 -14.60
N ARG A 468 13.95 -21.27 -15.92
CA ARG A 468 14.60 -22.46 -16.49
C ARG A 468 16.06 -22.57 -16.07
N GLU A 469 16.79 -21.47 -16.10
CA GLU A 469 18.20 -21.44 -15.66
C GLU A 469 18.35 -21.82 -14.18
N TRP A 470 17.55 -21.22 -13.30
CA TRP A 470 17.60 -21.47 -11.86
C TRP A 470 17.24 -22.90 -11.49
N LEU A 471 16.32 -23.52 -12.25
CA LEU A 471 15.87 -24.90 -12.03
C LEU A 471 16.68 -25.95 -12.81
N LYS A 472 17.58 -25.54 -13.71
CA LYS A 472 18.47 -26.44 -14.48
C LYS A 472 19.66 -26.96 -13.68
N GLY A 473 20.05 -26.30 -12.59
CA GLY A 473 21.22 -26.64 -11.78
C GLY A 473 20.98 -27.75 -10.76
N LEU A 474 20.10 -28.72 -11.07
CA LEU A 474 19.68 -29.81 -10.19
C LEU A 474 19.92 -31.16 -10.84
#